data_AF-A0A5B7TZ77-F1
#
_entry.id   AF-A0A5B7TZ77-F1
#
_cell.length_a   1.000
_cell.length_b   1.000
_cell.length_c   1.000
_cell.angle_alpha   90.00
_cell.angle_beta   90.00
_cell.angle_gamma   90.00
#
_symmetry.space_group_name_H-M   'P 1'
#
loop_
_entity.id
_entity.type
_entity.pdbx_description
1 polymer ?
#
loop_
_entity_poly.entity_id
_entity_poly.type
_entity_poly.pdbx_seq_one_letter_code
_entity_poly.pdbx_strand_id
1 'polypeptide(L)'
;MRIRISIVLFLVLGSLYAQKTEKKEVLHPTYGKATEEKIYSDDGKLFNNLIYTNDSTYTQGNFEKGEWKNYYKNGKIKAKGTYVKPMKRDFFGRRFVNKTGEWLFYTEDGKLAELLNFKDNKENGEYITYHTKGTISGKGHYNNGKLNGLAKKFFENEQLHRAIEYKDGMVFNVKEFYDVNGKEIDCGSLKDGNGTLKVYDLASGSFLETITIKEGAVVKE
;
A
#
# COMPACT_ATOMS: atom_id res chain seq x y z
N MET A 1 38.93 18.18 -15.29
CA MET A 1 38.44 17.22 -14.27
C MET A 1 37.74 16.07 -15.00
N ARG A 2 38.38 14.89 -15.11
CA ARG A 2 37.84 13.75 -15.88
C ARG A 2 36.91 12.93 -14.97
N ILE A 3 35.61 12.90 -15.28
CA ILE A 3 34.63 12.05 -14.60
C ILE A 3 34.83 10.63 -15.13
N ARG A 4 35.26 9.70 -14.26
CA ARG A 4 35.29 8.27 -14.57
C ARG A 4 33.91 7.69 -14.27
N ILE A 5 33.17 7.31 -15.32
CA ILE A 5 31.96 6.51 -15.19
C ILE A 5 32.41 5.04 -15.20
N SER A 6 32.43 4.40 -14.04
CA SER A 6 32.68 2.96 -13.93
C SER A 6 31.38 2.21 -14.18
N ILE A 7 31.17 1.73 -15.41
CA ILE A 7 30.10 0.77 -15.71
C ILE A 7 30.63 -0.61 -15.35
N VAL A 8 30.18 -1.18 -14.23
CA VAL A 8 30.50 -2.56 -13.86
C VAL A 8 29.40 -3.47 -14.43
N LEU A 9 29.71 -4.16 -15.54
CA LEU A 9 28.83 -5.13 -16.19
C LEU A 9 29.25 -6.55 -15.74
N PHE A 10 28.47 -7.21 -14.89
CA PHE A 10 28.67 -8.63 -14.58
C PHE A 10 27.79 -9.49 -15.51
N LEU A 11 28.43 -10.22 -16.43
CA LEU A 11 27.80 -11.32 -17.17
C LEU A 11 28.14 -12.63 -16.45
N VAL A 12 27.15 -13.25 -15.78
CA VAL A 12 27.26 -14.59 -15.23
C VAL A 12 26.58 -15.56 -16.20
N LEU A 13 27.38 -16.37 -16.92
CA LEU A 13 26.89 -17.46 -17.77
C LEU A 13 26.68 -18.71 -16.91
N GLY A 14 25.43 -19.01 -16.60
CA GLY A 14 24.97 -20.24 -15.96
C GLY A 14 23.45 -20.24 -15.99
N SER A 15 22.82 -21.36 -16.33
CA SER A 15 21.39 -21.53 -16.62
C SER A 15 20.43 -21.26 -15.45
N LEU A 16 20.37 -20.00 -15.02
CA LEU A 16 19.28 -19.30 -14.35
C LEU A 16 19.31 -17.91 -14.98
N TYR A 17 18.24 -17.45 -15.64
CA TYR A 17 18.21 -16.08 -16.16
C TYR A 17 18.35 -15.11 -15.00
N ALA A 18 19.56 -14.59 -14.76
CA ALA A 18 19.81 -13.59 -13.74
C ALA A 18 19.08 -12.31 -14.15
N GLN A 19 18.19 -11.82 -13.30
CA GLN A 19 17.42 -10.60 -13.56
C GLN A 19 18.37 -9.42 -13.83
N LYS A 20 18.27 -8.80 -15.02
CA LYS A 20 19.16 -7.69 -15.40
C LYS A 20 19.03 -6.56 -14.37
N THR A 21 20.16 -6.11 -13.85
CA THR A 21 20.24 -5.06 -12.83
C THR A 21 21.31 -4.04 -13.20
N GLU A 22 21.03 -2.75 -13.00
CA GLU A 22 21.94 -1.63 -13.18
C GLU A 22 22.08 -0.86 -11.88
N LYS A 23 23.32 -0.53 -11.48
CA LYS A 23 23.61 0.21 -10.24
C LYS A 23 24.48 1.42 -10.54
N LYS A 24 24.18 2.56 -9.92
CA LYS A 24 25.02 3.76 -9.97
C LYS A 24 24.93 4.55 -8.67
N GLU A 25 25.99 5.26 -8.35
CA GLU A 25 25.98 6.27 -7.30
C GLU A 25 25.28 7.55 -7.78
N VAL A 26 24.44 8.13 -6.93
CA VAL A 26 23.67 9.34 -7.21
C VAL A 26 23.68 10.26 -5.98
N LEU A 27 23.50 11.55 -6.20
CA LEU A 27 23.19 12.50 -5.13
C LEU A 27 21.67 12.64 -5.04
N HIS A 28 21.10 12.32 -3.88
CA HIS A 28 19.67 12.39 -3.61
C HIS A 28 19.35 13.51 -2.62
N PRO A 29 18.33 14.34 -2.85
CA PRO A 29 17.97 15.44 -1.95
C PRO A 29 17.72 15.01 -0.50
N THR A 30 17.09 13.84 -0.31
CA THR A 30 16.72 13.30 1.01
C THR A 30 17.82 12.45 1.66
N TYR A 31 18.68 11.82 0.86
CA TYR A 31 19.59 10.76 1.33
C TYR A 31 21.07 11.05 1.09
N GLY A 32 21.40 12.27 0.62
CA GLY A 32 22.77 12.63 0.29
C GLY A 32 23.37 11.68 -0.75
N LYS A 33 24.51 11.08 -0.44
CA LYS A 33 25.12 10.05 -1.30
C LYS A 33 24.28 8.77 -1.22
N ALA A 34 23.74 8.35 -2.35
CA ALA A 34 22.87 7.18 -2.45
C ALA A 34 23.27 6.29 -3.64
N THR A 35 22.79 5.05 -3.62
CA THR A 35 22.84 4.12 -4.74
C THR A 35 21.47 4.05 -5.39
N GLU A 36 21.40 4.25 -6.71
CA GLU A 36 20.24 3.93 -7.53
C GLU A 36 20.44 2.54 -8.15
N GLU A 37 19.52 1.62 -7.88
CA GLU A 37 19.48 0.26 -8.38
C GLU A 37 18.21 0.05 -9.22
N LYS A 38 18.39 -0.15 -10.52
CA LYS A 38 17.33 -0.44 -11.48
C LYS A 38 17.31 -1.91 -11.82
N ILE A 39 16.15 -2.53 -11.69
CA ILE A 39 15.93 -3.95 -11.93
C ILE A 39 14.95 -4.08 -13.08
N TYR A 40 15.30 -4.88 -14.08
CA TYR A 40 14.51 -5.05 -15.30
C TYR A 40 13.85 -6.45 -15.32
N SER A 41 12.70 -6.58 -15.95
CA SER A 41 12.09 -7.87 -16.27
C SER A 41 12.84 -8.56 -17.42
N ASP A 42 12.51 -9.84 -17.67
CA ASP A 42 13.15 -10.66 -18.70
C ASP A 42 12.95 -10.10 -20.12
N ASP A 43 11.87 -9.35 -20.36
CA ASP A 43 11.59 -8.62 -21.60
C ASP A 43 12.32 -7.25 -21.68
N GLY A 44 13.22 -6.97 -20.74
CA GLY A 44 14.05 -5.76 -20.71
C GLY A 44 13.37 -4.49 -20.18
N LYS A 45 12.13 -4.59 -19.69
CA LYS A 45 11.40 -3.43 -19.15
C LYS A 45 11.78 -3.12 -17.72
N LEU A 46 11.81 -1.84 -17.34
CA LEU A 46 12.09 -1.45 -15.96
C LEU A 46 10.98 -1.96 -15.03
N PHE A 47 11.35 -2.77 -14.05
CA PHE A 47 10.42 -3.39 -13.10
C PHE A 47 10.50 -2.74 -11.72
N ASN A 48 11.70 -2.47 -11.22
CA ASN A 48 11.92 -1.75 -9.96
C ASN A 48 13.01 -0.69 -10.10
N ASN A 49 12.85 0.40 -9.36
CA ASN A 49 13.88 1.38 -9.09
C ASN A 49 13.98 1.61 -7.58
N LEU A 50 15.16 1.35 -7.02
CA LEU A 50 15.45 1.48 -5.61
C LEU A 50 16.52 2.56 -5.43
N ILE A 51 16.27 3.53 -4.55
CA ILE A 51 17.26 4.53 -4.15
C ILE A 51 17.50 4.37 -2.65
N TYR A 52 18.71 4.04 -2.24
CA TYR A 52 19.05 3.82 -0.83
C TYR A 52 20.42 4.36 -0.48
N THR A 53 20.61 4.67 0.80
CA THR A 53 21.90 5.08 1.33
C THR A 53 22.33 4.18 2.48
N ASN A 54 23.64 3.91 2.54
CA ASN A 54 24.32 3.30 3.67
C ASN A 54 24.99 4.35 4.58
N ASP A 55 24.78 5.64 4.29
CA ASP A 55 25.28 6.73 5.11
C ASP A 55 24.60 6.71 6.47
N SER A 56 25.42 6.51 7.52
CA SER A 56 24.96 6.38 8.89
C SER A 56 24.13 7.56 9.39
N THR A 57 24.28 8.74 8.76
CA THR A 57 23.50 9.95 9.07
C THR A 57 22.01 9.83 8.71
N TYR A 58 21.67 8.99 7.74
CA TYR A 58 20.29 8.76 7.26
C TYR A 58 19.75 7.37 7.61
N THR A 59 20.58 6.52 8.21
CA THR A 59 20.18 5.19 8.70
C THR A 59 19.65 5.26 10.14
N GLN A 60 18.80 4.32 10.54
CA GLN A 60 18.38 4.18 11.93
C GLN A 60 18.93 2.86 12.49
N GLY A 61 20.09 2.94 13.15
CA GLY A 61 20.80 1.75 13.64
C GLY A 61 21.29 0.87 12.49
N ASN A 62 20.91 -0.41 12.49
CA ASN A 62 21.33 -1.39 11.46
C ASN A 62 20.42 -1.39 10.21
N PHE A 63 19.64 -0.34 9.95
CA PHE A 63 18.67 -0.32 8.84
C PHE A 63 18.94 0.83 7.86
N GLU A 64 19.17 0.48 6.60
CA GLU A 64 19.19 1.41 5.46
C GLU A 64 17.78 1.90 5.18
N LYS A 65 17.62 3.20 4.96
CA LYS A 65 16.38 3.80 4.45
C LYS A 65 16.50 4.07 2.96
N GLY A 66 15.39 3.92 2.25
CA GLY A 66 15.35 4.18 0.82
C GLY A 66 13.95 4.40 0.27
N GLU A 67 13.91 4.78 -1.01
CA GLU A 67 12.71 4.89 -1.81
C GLU A 67 12.64 3.74 -2.80
N TRP A 68 11.46 3.12 -2.89
CA TRP A 68 11.17 2.09 -3.88
C TRP A 68 10.09 2.61 -4.81
N LYS A 69 10.33 2.51 -6.13
CA LYS A 69 9.32 2.62 -7.20
C LYS A 69 9.19 1.28 -7.93
N ASN A 70 7.98 0.76 -8.03
CA ASN A 70 7.64 -0.39 -8.87
C ASN A 70 6.83 0.08 -10.08
N TYR A 71 6.96 -0.62 -11.21
CA TYR A 71 6.40 -0.19 -12.49
C TYR A 71 5.51 -1.29 -13.11
N TYR A 72 4.47 -0.85 -13.83
CA TYR A 72 3.69 -1.70 -14.73
C TYR A 72 4.47 -2.05 -15.99
N LYS A 73 3.99 -3.05 -16.76
CA LYS A 73 4.57 -3.44 -18.05
C LYS A 73 4.53 -2.33 -19.11
N ASN A 74 3.72 -1.30 -18.90
CA ASN A 74 3.65 -0.10 -19.73
C ASN A 74 4.63 1.01 -19.30
N GLY A 75 5.43 0.78 -18.25
CA GLY A 75 6.42 1.73 -17.72
C GLY A 75 5.85 2.80 -16.77
N LYS A 76 4.54 2.83 -16.52
CA LYS A 76 3.95 3.71 -15.50
C LYS A 76 4.23 3.18 -14.11
N ILE A 77 4.34 4.09 -13.14
CA ILE A 77 4.54 3.72 -11.73
C ILE A 77 3.29 2.97 -11.25
N LYS A 78 3.51 1.81 -10.64
CA LYS A 78 2.49 1.00 -9.97
C LYS A 78 2.42 1.31 -8.49
N ALA A 79 3.57 1.45 -7.84
CA ALA A 79 3.64 1.80 -6.43
C ALA A 79 4.92 2.57 -6.15
N LYS A 80 4.88 3.48 -5.18
CA LYS A 80 6.08 4.09 -4.63
C LYS A 80 5.93 4.35 -3.13
N GLY A 81 7.02 4.26 -2.40
CA GLY A 81 7.04 4.56 -0.97
C GLY A 81 8.41 4.34 -0.36
N THR A 82 8.48 4.51 0.95
CA THR A 82 9.74 4.32 1.69
C THR A 82 9.91 2.88 2.16
N TYR A 83 11.14 2.42 2.25
CA TYR A 83 11.46 1.13 2.82
C TYR A 83 12.65 1.22 3.76
N VAL A 84 12.72 0.25 4.66
CA VAL A 84 13.91 -0.06 5.44
C VAL A 84 14.44 -1.43 5.06
N LYS A 85 15.76 -1.56 4.99
CA LYS A 85 16.45 -2.80 4.71
C LYS A 85 17.52 -3.03 5.78
N PRO A 86 17.55 -4.17 6.48
CA PRO A 86 18.60 -4.43 7.44
C PRO A 86 19.95 -4.49 6.70
N MET A 87 20.97 -3.86 7.25
CA MET A 87 22.34 -3.85 6.71
C MET A 87 22.99 -5.23 6.86
N LYS A 88 22.69 -5.91 7.97
CA LYS A 88 23.14 -7.27 8.25
C LYS A 88 22.09 -8.28 7.79
N ARG A 89 22.57 -9.44 7.35
CA ARG A 89 21.69 -10.60 7.11
C ARG A 89 21.15 -11.10 8.46
N ASP A 90 19.94 -11.65 8.44
CA ASP A 90 19.43 -12.39 9.61
C ASP A 90 20.23 -13.70 9.80
N PHE A 91 19.91 -14.45 10.86
CA PHE A 91 20.54 -15.74 11.16
C PHE A 91 20.45 -16.75 10.01
N PHE A 92 19.42 -16.64 9.16
CA PHE A 92 19.20 -17.49 7.99
C PHE A 92 19.81 -16.91 6.70
N GLY A 93 20.62 -15.85 6.80
CA GLY A 93 21.24 -15.22 5.63
C GLY A 93 20.29 -14.33 4.82
N ARG A 94 19.06 -14.07 5.29
CA ARG A 94 18.01 -13.33 4.57
C ARG A 94 18.14 -11.83 4.85
N ARG A 95 17.76 -11.03 3.86
CA ARG A 95 17.77 -9.56 3.95
C ARG A 95 16.46 -9.04 3.37
N PHE A 96 15.45 -8.94 4.22
CA PHE A 96 14.12 -8.52 3.81
C PHE A 96 14.03 -7.01 3.69
N VAL A 97 13.41 -6.54 2.62
CA VAL A 97 13.05 -5.14 2.48
C VAL A 97 11.68 -4.96 3.13
N ASN A 98 11.58 -4.04 4.08
CA ASN A 98 10.34 -3.74 4.77
C ASN A 98 9.79 -2.39 4.32
N LYS A 99 8.56 -2.36 3.83
CA LYS A 99 7.81 -1.14 3.63
C LYS A 99 7.65 -0.41 4.96
N THR A 100 7.85 0.89 4.93
CA THR A 100 7.60 1.79 6.05
C THR A 100 7.03 3.10 5.52
N GLY A 101 6.37 3.87 6.38
CA GLY A 101 5.81 5.18 6.05
C GLY A 101 4.74 5.11 4.98
N GLU A 102 4.54 6.22 4.29
CA GLU A 102 3.53 6.35 3.25
C GLU A 102 3.92 5.58 1.98
N TRP A 103 2.95 4.87 1.42
CA TRP A 103 3.00 4.19 0.15
C TRP A 103 1.82 4.60 -0.71
N LEU A 104 2.13 4.99 -1.93
CA LEU A 104 1.17 5.41 -2.94
C LEU A 104 1.07 4.30 -3.99
N PHE A 105 -0.15 3.88 -4.28
CA PHE A 105 -0.47 2.87 -5.28
C PHE A 105 -1.28 3.51 -6.40
N TYR A 106 -0.90 3.21 -7.63
CA TYR A 106 -1.49 3.78 -8.82
C TYR A 106 -2.13 2.69 -9.65
N THR A 107 -3.18 3.07 -10.36
CA THR A 107 -3.78 2.30 -11.45
C THR A 107 -2.84 2.21 -12.66
N GLU A 108 -3.12 1.30 -13.59
CA GLU A 108 -2.31 1.14 -14.81
C GLU A 108 -2.41 2.33 -15.76
N ASP A 109 -3.48 3.14 -15.69
CA ASP A 109 -3.60 4.42 -16.37
C ASP A 109 -2.85 5.57 -15.66
N GLY A 110 -2.34 5.34 -14.45
CA GLY A 110 -1.47 6.26 -13.71
C GLY A 110 -2.19 7.15 -12.69
N LYS A 111 -3.47 6.91 -12.43
CA LYS A 111 -4.24 7.61 -11.40
C LYS A 111 -3.94 7.02 -10.02
N LEU A 112 -3.88 7.86 -9.00
CA LEU A 112 -3.72 7.41 -7.62
C LEU A 112 -4.96 6.60 -7.22
N ALA A 113 -4.74 5.36 -6.80
CA ALA A 113 -5.78 4.44 -6.35
C ALA A 113 -5.85 4.40 -4.82
N GLU A 114 -4.68 4.32 -4.18
CA GLU A 114 -4.58 4.11 -2.74
C GLU A 114 -3.37 4.82 -2.15
N LEU A 115 -3.53 5.27 -0.91
CA LEU A 115 -2.50 5.72 -0.02
C LEU A 115 -2.59 4.86 1.24
N LEU A 116 -1.49 4.17 1.58
CA LEU A 116 -1.39 3.32 2.77
C LEU A 116 -0.17 3.74 3.58
N ASN A 117 -0.30 3.72 4.90
CA ASN A 117 0.86 3.80 5.79
C ASN A 117 1.31 2.40 6.21
N PHE A 118 2.62 2.16 6.21
CA PHE A 118 3.21 0.89 6.63
C PHE A 118 4.16 1.07 7.81
N LYS A 119 4.24 0.04 8.64
CA LYS A 119 5.28 -0.17 9.64
C LYS A 119 5.68 -1.63 9.59
N ASP A 120 6.96 -1.90 9.34
CA ASP A 120 7.52 -3.26 9.29
C ASP A 120 6.73 -4.22 8.38
N ASN A 121 6.44 -3.78 7.15
CA ASN A 121 5.62 -4.49 6.15
C ASN A 121 4.13 -4.68 6.48
N LYS A 122 3.63 -4.15 7.61
CA LYS A 122 2.20 -4.20 7.96
C LYS A 122 1.55 -2.84 7.79
N GLU A 123 0.31 -2.79 7.34
CA GLU A 123 -0.46 -1.54 7.30
C GLU A 123 -0.58 -0.99 8.73
N ASN A 124 -0.17 0.25 8.92
CA ASN A 124 -0.19 0.89 10.23
C ASN A 124 -0.24 2.40 10.06
N GLY A 125 -1.38 3.00 10.40
CA GLY A 125 -1.67 4.40 10.16
C GLY A 125 -2.91 4.58 9.29
N GLU A 126 -3.06 5.80 8.78
CA GLU A 126 -4.19 6.13 7.91
C GLU A 126 -4.08 5.43 6.55
N TYR A 127 -5.24 5.08 6.00
CA TYR A 127 -5.38 4.74 4.60
C TYR A 127 -6.40 5.65 3.92
N ILE A 128 -6.19 5.88 2.64
CA ILE A 128 -7.13 6.58 1.76
C ILE A 128 -7.22 5.80 0.46
N THR A 129 -8.42 5.55 -0.03
CA THR A 129 -8.67 5.02 -1.36
C THR A 129 -9.40 6.06 -2.19
N TYR A 130 -9.18 6.03 -3.50
CA TYR A 130 -9.72 7.01 -4.44
C TYR A 130 -10.64 6.34 -5.47
N HIS A 131 -11.64 7.10 -5.92
CA HIS A 131 -12.46 6.79 -7.07
C HIS A 131 -11.69 7.03 -8.37
N THR A 132 -12.23 6.55 -9.49
CA THR A 132 -11.59 6.70 -10.81
C THR A 132 -11.43 8.15 -11.27
N LYS A 133 -12.20 9.08 -10.67
CA LYS A 133 -12.12 10.53 -10.88
C LYS A 133 -11.15 11.24 -9.93
N GLY A 134 -10.56 10.53 -8.97
CA GLY A 134 -9.61 11.09 -7.99
C GLY A 134 -10.24 11.63 -6.71
N THR A 135 -11.56 11.55 -6.54
CA THR A 135 -12.24 11.83 -5.27
C THR A 135 -12.04 10.69 -4.27
N ILE A 136 -12.17 10.94 -2.97
CA ILE A 136 -11.96 9.90 -1.94
C ILE A 136 -13.12 8.90 -2.01
N SER A 137 -12.80 7.61 -2.15
CA SER A 137 -13.77 6.50 -2.10
C SER A 137 -13.86 5.86 -0.72
N GLY A 138 -12.79 5.98 0.07
CA GLY A 138 -12.76 5.45 1.42
C GLY A 138 -11.56 5.96 2.22
N LYS A 139 -11.71 5.95 3.54
CA LYS A 139 -10.62 6.27 4.47
C LYS A 139 -10.84 5.62 5.82
N GLY A 140 -9.76 5.41 6.55
CA GLY A 140 -9.79 4.87 7.90
C GLY A 140 -8.38 4.65 8.42
N HIS A 141 -8.25 3.74 9.39
CA HIS A 141 -6.98 3.50 10.06
C HIS A 141 -6.70 2.00 10.21
N TYR A 142 -5.45 1.62 9.99
CA TYR A 142 -4.93 0.29 10.28
C TYR A 142 -4.03 0.34 11.51
N ASN A 143 -4.10 -0.71 12.33
CA ASN A 143 -3.16 -0.99 13.40
C ASN A 143 -2.60 -2.40 13.19
N ASN A 144 -1.30 -2.51 12.91
CA ASN A 144 -0.61 -3.79 12.68
C ASN A 144 -1.30 -4.73 11.67
N GLY A 145 -1.75 -4.19 10.55
CA GLY A 145 -2.41 -4.93 9.45
C GLY A 145 -3.91 -5.16 9.66
N LYS A 146 -4.51 -4.58 10.70
CA LYS A 146 -5.93 -4.75 11.02
C LYS A 146 -6.65 -3.41 11.04
N LEU A 147 -7.80 -3.31 10.37
CA LEU A 147 -8.66 -2.12 10.46
C LEU A 147 -9.05 -1.87 11.91
N ASN A 148 -8.89 -0.63 12.37
CA ASN A 148 -9.20 -0.27 13.75
C ASN A 148 -9.76 1.15 13.82
N GLY A 149 -10.85 1.32 14.55
CA GLY A 149 -11.59 2.58 14.62
C GLY A 149 -12.57 2.76 13.44
N LEU A 150 -12.89 4.02 13.14
CA LEU A 150 -13.93 4.35 12.17
C LEU A 150 -13.38 4.32 10.74
N ALA A 151 -13.96 3.47 9.89
CA ALA A 151 -13.72 3.44 8.46
C ALA A 151 -14.94 4.00 7.71
N LYS A 152 -14.69 4.93 6.81
CA LYS A 152 -15.72 5.60 5.99
C LYS A 152 -15.59 5.19 4.52
N LYS A 153 -16.73 5.06 3.84
CA LYS A 153 -16.82 4.95 2.38
C LYS A 153 -17.73 6.03 1.81
N PHE A 154 -17.40 6.51 0.62
CA PHE A 154 -18.08 7.61 -0.03
C PHE A 154 -18.52 7.21 -1.43
N PHE A 155 -19.61 7.80 -1.90
CA PHE A 155 -20.05 7.73 -3.28
C PHE A 155 -19.14 8.57 -4.20
N GLU A 156 -19.28 8.39 -5.52
CA GLU A 156 -18.55 9.19 -6.53
C GLU A 156 -18.90 10.69 -6.45
N ASN A 157 -20.07 11.06 -5.91
CA ASN A 157 -20.48 12.44 -5.63
C ASN A 157 -19.93 12.98 -4.28
N GLU A 158 -18.98 12.28 -3.67
CA GLU A 158 -18.30 12.63 -2.40
C GLU A 158 -19.19 12.56 -1.14
N GLN A 159 -20.47 12.21 -1.28
CA GLN A 159 -21.34 12.01 -0.14
C GLN A 159 -20.98 10.73 0.63
N LEU A 160 -21.15 10.78 1.95
CA LEU A 160 -20.90 9.65 2.83
C LEU A 160 -21.92 8.54 2.52
N HIS A 161 -21.44 7.35 2.17
CA HIS A 161 -22.29 6.16 2.06
C HIS A 161 -22.41 5.46 3.41
N ARG A 162 -21.27 5.24 4.09
CA ARG A 162 -21.27 4.55 5.38
C ARG A 162 -20.06 4.86 6.23
N ALA A 163 -20.27 4.82 7.54
CA ALA A 163 -19.22 4.79 8.54
C ALA A 163 -19.39 3.55 9.43
N ILE A 164 -18.39 2.68 9.41
CA ILE A 164 -18.37 1.41 10.16
C ILE A 164 -17.18 1.45 11.12
N GLU A 165 -17.44 1.12 12.38
CA GLU A 165 -16.41 0.95 13.40
C GLU A 165 -15.87 -0.47 13.36
N TYR A 166 -14.55 -0.58 13.33
CA TYR A 166 -13.80 -1.84 13.39
C TYR A 166 -12.99 -1.92 14.68
N LYS A 167 -12.86 -3.13 15.22
CA LYS A 167 -11.98 -3.44 16.35
C LYS A 167 -11.11 -4.63 15.98
N ASP A 168 -9.80 -4.41 15.93
CA ASP A 168 -8.82 -5.46 15.59
C ASP A 168 -9.13 -6.24 14.29
N GLY A 169 -9.64 -5.53 13.28
CA GLY A 169 -10.01 -6.06 11.97
C GLY A 169 -11.42 -6.62 11.88
N MET A 170 -12.16 -6.66 12.99
CA MET A 170 -13.52 -7.19 13.06
C MET A 170 -14.55 -6.07 13.01
N VAL A 171 -15.70 -6.32 12.37
CA VAL A 171 -16.79 -5.34 12.28
C VAL A 171 -17.46 -5.21 13.65
N PHE A 172 -17.56 -4.00 14.19
CA PHE A 172 -18.02 -3.79 15.57
C PHE A 172 -19.37 -3.07 15.62
N ASN A 173 -19.48 -1.89 15.02
CA ASN A 173 -20.73 -1.12 14.97
C ASN A 173 -20.91 -0.44 13.61
N VAL A 174 -22.16 -0.24 13.19
CA VAL A 174 -22.48 0.73 12.14
C VAL A 174 -22.81 2.07 12.80
N LYS A 175 -22.14 3.15 12.39
CA LYS A 175 -22.39 4.50 12.91
C LYS A 175 -23.30 5.31 12.01
N GLU A 176 -23.08 5.21 10.70
CA GLU A 176 -23.74 6.03 9.69
C GLU A 176 -23.97 5.17 8.44
N PHE A 177 -25.13 5.33 7.79
CA PHE A 177 -25.49 4.58 6.58
C PHE A 177 -26.53 5.35 5.75
N TYR A 178 -26.16 5.77 4.53
CA TYR A 178 -26.95 6.68 3.68
C TYR A 178 -26.99 6.20 2.24
N ASP A 179 -28.06 6.51 1.52
CA ASP A 179 -28.12 6.33 0.06
C ASP A 179 -27.41 7.48 -0.70
N VAL A 180 -27.38 7.39 -2.02
CA VAL A 180 -26.73 8.38 -2.91
C VAL A 180 -27.37 9.78 -2.85
N ASN A 181 -28.56 9.91 -2.27
CA ASN A 181 -29.26 11.17 -2.07
C ASN A 181 -29.05 11.72 -0.64
N GLY A 182 -28.27 11.03 0.20
CA GLY A 182 -28.03 11.38 1.60
C GLY A 182 -29.14 10.95 2.55
N LYS A 183 -30.07 10.10 2.13
CA LYS A 183 -31.14 9.59 3.02
C LYS A 183 -30.62 8.39 3.82
N GLU A 184 -30.88 8.38 5.13
CA GLU A 184 -30.57 7.21 5.96
C GLU A 184 -31.28 5.95 5.45
N ILE A 185 -30.53 4.87 5.36
CA ILE A 185 -31.02 3.56 4.93
C ILE A 185 -30.69 2.50 5.97
N ASP A 186 -31.52 1.46 6.00
CA ASP A 186 -31.40 0.36 6.96
C ASP A 186 -30.06 -0.36 6.81
N CYS A 187 -29.29 -0.41 7.89
CA CYS A 187 -27.99 -1.07 7.94
C CYS A 187 -28.03 -2.46 8.57
N GLY A 188 -29.19 -2.94 9.02
CA GLY A 188 -29.33 -4.15 9.81
C GLY A 188 -29.27 -3.89 11.32
N SER A 189 -28.98 -4.93 12.09
CA SER A 189 -29.02 -4.90 13.57
C SER A 189 -27.65 -4.90 14.24
N LEU A 190 -26.56 -4.80 13.47
CA LEU A 190 -25.20 -4.97 13.98
C LEU A 190 -24.88 -4.00 15.13
N LYS A 191 -24.58 -4.59 16.30
CA LYS A 191 -24.12 -3.88 17.49
C LYS A 191 -23.14 -4.74 18.27
N ASP A 192 -22.06 -4.12 18.75
CA ASP A 192 -21.03 -4.76 19.58
C ASP A 192 -20.52 -6.09 18.98
N GLY A 193 -20.35 -6.10 17.65
CA GLY A 193 -19.89 -7.26 16.88
C GLY A 193 -20.93 -8.37 16.66
N ASN A 194 -22.20 -8.15 16.96
CA ASN A 194 -23.25 -9.16 16.79
C ASN A 194 -24.48 -8.59 16.08
N GLY A 195 -25.11 -9.39 15.22
CA GLY A 195 -26.34 -9.02 14.51
C GLY A 195 -26.19 -9.18 13.01
N THR A 196 -26.88 -8.33 12.25
CA THR A 196 -26.84 -8.37 10.79
C THR A 196 -26.34 -7.06 10.19
N LEU A 197 -25.65 -7.16 9.06
CA LEU A 197 -25.23 -6.02 8.24
C LEU A 197 -25.87 -6.14 6.86
N LYS A 198 -26.65 -5.14 6.45
CA LYS A 198 -27.15 -5.04 5.08
C LYS A 198 -26.10 -4.42 4.18
N VAL A 199 -25.83 -5.08 3.05
CA VAL A 199 -24.83 -4.65 2.06
C VAL A 199 -25.55 -4.16 0.81
N TYR A 200 -25.10 -3.01 0.32
CA TYR A 200 -25.63 -2.34 -0.86
C TYR A 200 -24.51 -2.07 -1.85
N ASP A 201 -24.84 -2.11 -3.14
CA ASP A 201 -23.94 -1.77 -4.23
C ASP A 201 -23.65 -0.27 -4.24
N LEU A 202 -22.38 0.11 -4.35
CA LEU A 202 -21.95 1.50 -4.29
C LEU A 202 -22.37 2.32 -5.51
N ALA A 203 -22.52 1.69 -6.67
CA ALA A 203 -22.82 2.38 -7.92
C ALA A 203 -24.33 2.58 -8.13
N SER A 204 -25.11 1.53 -7.88
CA SER A 204 -26.56 1.52 -8.09
C SER A 204 -27.36 1.80 -6.82
N GLY A 205 -26.76 1.69 -5.64
CA GLY A 205 -27.47 1.77 -4.36
C GLY A 205 -28.41 0.58 -4.10
N SER A 206 -28.36 -0.45 -4.95
CA SER A 206 -29.22 -1.63 -4.83
C SER A 206 -28.83 -2.48 -3.62
N PHE A 207 -29.82 -3.02 -2.92
CA PHE A 207 -29.59 -4.02 -1.89
C PHE A 207 -28.99 -5.29 -2.52
N LEU A 208 -27.90 -5.78 -1.93
CA LEU A 208 -27.21 -6.98 -2.39
C LEU A 208 -27.57 -8.18 -1.49
N GLU A 209 -27.29 -8.06 -0.19
CA GLU A 209 -27.45 -9.16 0.75
C GLU A 209 -27.51 -8.68 2.20
N THR A 210 -27.94 -9.57 3.09
CA THR A 210 -27.81 -9.40 4.54
C THR A 210 -26.79 -10.39 5.06
N ILE A 211 -25.78 -9.91 5.76
CA ILE A 211 -24.70 -10.71 6.32
C ILE A 211 -24.93 -10.86 7.83
N THR A 212 -24.89 -12.10 8.33
CA THR A 212 -24.90 -12.38 9.77
C THR A 212 -23.49 -12.28 10.33
N ILE A 213 -23.35 -11.54 11.44
CA ILE A 213 -22.08 -11.30 12.12
C ILE A 213 -22.20 -11.80 13.57
N LYS A 214 -21.23 -12.62 13.98
CA LYS A 214 -21.07 -13.08 15.37
C LYS A 214 -19.64 -12.83 15.82
N GLU A 215 -19.49 -12.21 16.97
CA GLU A 215 -18.18 -11.83 17.53
C GLU A 215 -17.30 -11.07 16.51
N GLY A 216 -17.94 -10.26 15.68
CA GLY A 216 -17.33 -9.42 14.66
C GLY A 216 -16.86 -10.15 13.39
N ALA A 217 -17.08 -11.47 13.30
CA ALA A 217 -16.80 -12.30 12.14
C ALA A 217 -18.06 -12.58 11.31
N VAL A 218 -17.89 -12.59 9.98
CA VAL A 218 -18.94 -13.00 9.04
C VAL A 218 -19.21 -14.50 9.18
N VAL A 219 -20.46 -14.86 9.43
CA VAL A 219 -20.93 -16.24 9.46
C VAL A 219 -21.50 -16.56 8.09
N LYS A 220 -20.92 -17.54 7.40
CA LYS A 220 -21.55 -18.13 6.21
C LYS A 220 -22.51 -19.22 6.69
N GLU A 221 -23.77 -19.11 6.27
CA GLU A 221 -24.75 -20.18 6.41
C GLU A 221 -24.46 -21.33 5.43
#